data_AF-A0A1R1XNH5-F1
#
_entry.id   AF-A0A1R1XNH5-F1
#
_cell.length_a   1.000
_cell.length_b   1.000
_cell.length_c   1.000
_cell.angle_alpha   90.00
_cell.angle_beta   90.00
_cell.angle_gamma   90.00
#
_symmetry.space_group_name_H-M   'P 1'
#
loop_
_entity.id
_entity.type
_entity.pdbx_description
1 polymer ?
#
loop_
_entity_poly.entity_id
_entity_poly.type
_entity_poly.pdbx_seq_one_letter_code
_entity_poly.pdbx_strand_id
1 'polypeptide(L)'
;MDELPMIYVTSTFLYLLIETEPEIKYGHILPSFIILLNLAITIAYIYLLNPVFHQVSFGLVITYDFYKSYILLSKLPNSGSSKKQLKSLLIRGFFSFLIGFAAWNLDNICCKNLRTLRLILGPPFDALLQMHGWWHILTAYAAHCLATFVTALRFELSNTTNYSIRFLFPGVPLISFNTSNKNEIKKFY
;
A
#
# COMPACT_ATOMS: atom_id res chain seq x y z
N MET A 1 -16.98 -0.43 10.43
CA MET A 1 -15.65 -0.74 10.98
C MET A 1 -14.76 -1.18 9.84
N ASP A 2 -14.03 -0.23 9.31
CA ASP A 2 -13.01 -0.31 8.27
C ASP A 2 -11.63 -0.64 8.84
N GLU A 3 -11.46 -0.56 10.17
CA GLU A 3 -10.18 -0.64 10.87
C GLU A 3 -9.53 -2.03 10.81
N LEU A 4 -10.28 -3.09 11.09
CA LEU A 4 -9.76 -4.47 11.13
C LEU A 4 -9.28 -4.97 9.75
N PRO A 5 -10.06 -4.81 8.65
CA PRO A 5 -9.60 -5.19 7.32
C PRO A 5 -8.27 -4.52 6.91
N MET A 6 -8.02 -3.28 7.33
CA MET A 6 -6.77 -2.58 7.03
C MET A 6 -5.55 -3.30 7.64
N ILE A 7 -5.67 -3.81 8.86
CA ILE A 7 -4.61 -4.59 9.53
C ILE A 7 -4.37 -5.92 8.81
N TYR A 8 -5.43 -6.59 8.36
CA TYR A 8 -5.29 -7.87 7.68
C TYR A 8 -4.57 -7.72 6.35
N VAL A 9 -4.90 -6.68 5.59
CA VAL A 9 -4.25 -6.38 4.30
C VAL A 9 -2.79 -6.01 4.49
N THR A 10 -2.44 -5.13 5.42
CA THR A 10 -1.03 -4.78 5.68
C THR A 10 -0.24 -5.97 6.19
N SER A 11 -0.81 -6.77 7.09
CA SER A 11 -0.16 -8.00 7.56
C SER A 11 0.02 -9.03 6.43
N THR A 12 -0.83 -9.01 5.41
CA THR A 12 -0.64 -9.82 4.20
C THR A 12 0.50 -9.30 3.34
N PHE A 13 0.64 -7.98 3.18
CA PHE A 13 1.82 -7.39 2.51
C PHE A 13 3.12 -7.72 3.25
N LEU A 14 3.10 -7.69 4.58
CA LEU A 14 4.22 -8.11 5.41
C LEU A 14 4.66 -9.55 5.10
N TYR A 15 3.71 -10.48 5.04
CA TYR A 15 3.96 -11.86 4.60
C TYR A 15 4.64 -11.88 3.23
N LEU A 16 4.02 -11.21 2.24
CA LEU A 16 4.52 -11.20 0.88
C LEU A 16 5.94 -10.64 0.79
N LEU A 17 6.25 -9.56 1.51
CA LEU A 17 7.56 -8.91 1.53
C LEU A 17 8.63 -9.80 2.18
N ILE A 18 8.31 -10.50 3.27
CA ILE A 18 9.26 -11.40 3.94
C ILE A 18 9.56 -12.62 3.07
N GLU A 19 8.54 -13.21 2.44
CA GLU A 19 8.66 -14.39 1.57
C GLU A 19 8.74 -14.00 0.08
N THR A 20 9.37 -12.87 -0.23
CA THR A 20 9.61 -12.43 -1.62
C THR A 20 10.89 -13.03 -2.21
N GLU A 21 11.83 -13.51 -1.38
CA GLU A 21 13.06 -14.14 -1.86
C GLU A 21 12.75 -15.48 -2.58
N PRO A 22 13.62 -15.96 -3.51
CA PRO A 22 13.33 -17.14 -4.33
C PRO A 22 13.13 -18.43 -3.53
N GLU A 23 13.80 -18.53 -2.38
CA GLU A 23 13.67 -19.65 -1.46
C GLU A 23 12.73 -19.27 -0.31
N ILE A 24 11.74 -20.14 -0.05
CA ILE A 24 10.82 -19.95 1.07
C ILE A 24 11.59 -20.13 2.37
N LYS A 25 11.65 -19.08 3.19
CA LYS A 25 12.52 -19.06 4.37
C LYS A 25 11.83 -19.56 5.64
N TYR A 26 10.55 -19.24 5.82
CA TYR A 26 9.80 -19.53 7.03
C TYR A 26 8.61 -20.49 6.79
N GLY A 27 8.20 -20.69 5.53
CA GLY A 27 7.20 -21.69 5.18
C GLY A 27 5.86 -21.42 5.86
N HIS A 28 5.24 -22.46 6.44
CA HIS A 28 3.95 -22.34 7.13
C HIS A 28 4.02 -21.63 8.49
N ILE A 29 5.22 -21.41 9.05
CA ILE A 29 5.38 -20.78 10.37
C ILE A 29 4.98 -19.31 10.31
N LEU A 30 5.45 -18.57 9.30
CA LEU A 30 5.15 -17.15 9.13
C LEU A 30 3.65 -16.83 8.92
N PRO A 31 2.92 -17.49 7.99
CA PRO A 31 1.49 -17.22 7.83
C PRO A 31 0.69 -17.62 9.07
N SER A 32 1.08 -18.69 9.77
CA SER A 32 0.45 -19.07 11.05
C SER A 32 0.66 -17.99 12.12
N PHE A 33 1.88 -17.45 12.23
CA PHE A 33 2.18 -16.34 13.12
C PHE A 33 1.38 -15.08 12.77
N ILE A 34 1.28 -14.72 11.48
CA ILE A 34 0.52 -13.55 11.03
C ILE A 34 -0.98 -13.71 11.30
N ILE A 35 -1.55 -14.90 11.09
CA ILE A 35 -2.95 -15.19 11.43
C ILE A 35 -3.16 -15.04 12.94
N LEU A 36 -2.27 -15.61 13.77
CA LEU A 36 -2.36 -15.49 15.22
C LEU A 36 -2.23 -14.03 15.69
N LEU A 37 -1.32 -13.27 15.10
CA LEU A 37 -1.15 -11.85 15.37
C LEU A 37 -2.42 -11.06 15.03
N ASN A 38 -3.00 -11.28 13.84
CA ASN A 38 -4.25 -10.65 13.41
C ASN A 38 -5.40 -10.99 14.37
N LEU A 39 -5.51 -12.25 14.80
CA LEU A 39 -6.52 -12.66 15.76
C LEU A 39 -6.31 -11.98 17.12
N ALA A 40 -5.08 -11.92 17.62
CA ALA A 40 -4.74 -11.26 18.88
C ALA A 40 -5.07 -9.75 18.84
N ILE A 41 -4.71 -9.05 17.77
CA ILE A 41 -5.06 -7.62 17.56
C ILE A 41 -6.57 -7.46 17.50
N THR A 42 -7.28 -8.34 16.79
CA THR A 42 -8.75 -8.28 16.67
C THR A 42 -9.42 -8.43 18.03
N ILE A 43 -9.02 -9.44 18.80
CA ILE A 43 -9.53 -9.68 20.15
C ILE A 43 -9.23 -8.47 21.04
N ALA A 44 -7.98 -8.01 21.08
CA ALA A 44 -7.58 -6.86 21.88
C ALA A 44 -8.37 -5.60 21.50
N TYR A 45 -8.59 -5.35 20.22
CA TYR A 45 -9.35 -4.19 19.74
C TYR A 45 -10.82 -4.24 20.18
N ILE A 46 -11.47 -5.41 20.08
CA ILE A 46 -12.87 -5.58 20.51
C ILE A 46 -13.02 -5.38 22.03
N TYR A 47 -12.04 -5.79 22.82
CA TYR A 47 -12.09 -5.61 24.28
C TYR A 47 -11.70 -4.20 24.75
N LEU A 48 -10.67 -3.60 24.13
CA LEU A 48 -10.17 -2.28 24.54
C LEU A 48 -11.05 -1.14 24.00
N LEU A 49 -11.76 -1.34 22.89
CA LEU A 49 -12.61 -0.35 22.21
C LEU A 49 -11.95 1.02 22.03
N ASN A 50 -10.61 1.03 21.97
CA ASN A 50 -9.82 2.25 21.91
C ASN A 50 -9.30 2.44 20.48
N PRO A 51 -9.71 3.51 19.77
CA PRO A 51 -9.24 3.75 18.41
C PRO A 51 -7.73 3.93 18.36
N VAL A 52 -7.10 4.49 19.40
CA VAL A 52 -5.64 4.71 19.51
C VAL A 52 -4.85 3.41 19.33
N PHE A 53 -5.35 2.30 19.88
CA PHE A 53 -4.71 0.99 19.76
C PHE A 53 -4.57 0.60 18.29
N HIS A 54 -5.66 0.72 17.51
CA HIS A 54 -5.63 0.45 16.08
C HIS A 54 -4.67 1.37 15.33
N GLN A 55 -4.67 2.68 15.62
CA GLN A 55 -3.79 3.65 14.94
C GLN A 55 -2.32 3.28 15.09
N VAL A 56 -1.93 2.94 16.31
CA VAL A 56 -0.55 2.56 16.63
C VAL A 56 -0.20 1.22 15.98
N SER A 57 -1.04 0.20 16.13
CA SER A 57 -0.81 -1.11 15.50
C SER A 57 -0.70 -1.00 13.98
N PHE A 58 -1.64 -0.30 13.34
CA PHE A 58 -1.63 -0.10 11.90
C PHE A 58 -0.40 0.65 11.43
N GLY A 59 -0.09 1.78 12.09
CA GLY A 59 1.07 2.61 11.78
C GLY A 59 2.39 1.86 11.89
N LEU A 60 2.54 0.99 12.89
CA LEU A 60 3.74 0.16 13.07
C LEU A 60 3.91 -0.87 11.94
N VAL A 61 2.85 -1.62 11.61
CA VAL A 61 2.91 -2.66 10.57
C VAL A 61 3.26 -2.05 9.20
N ILE A 62 2.53 -1.00 8.79
CA ILE A 62 2.76 -0.40 7.47
C ILE A 62 4.10 0.34 7.37
N THR A 63 4.58 0.94 8.48
CA THR A 63 5.93 1.53 8.51
C THR A 63 6.99 0.44 8.30
N TYR A 64 6.81 -0.72 8.93
CA TYR A 64 7.70 -1.85 8.73
C TYR A 64 7.64 -2.39 7.29
N ASP A 65 6.47 -2.44 6.66
CA ASP A 65 6.33 -2.83 5.25
C ASP A 65 7.14 -1.90 4.33
N PHE A 66 7.04 -0.58 4.52
CA PHE A 66 7.84 0.38 3.74
C PHE A 66 9.34 0.24 4.03
N TYR A 67 9.73 0.02 5.29
CA TYR A 67 11.12 -0.22 5.67
C TYR A 67 11.69 -1.49 5.00
N LYS A 68 10.94 -2.59 5.03
CA LYS A 68 11.34 -3.84 4.36
C LYS A 68 11.38 -3.70 2.85
N SER A 69 10.41 -3.02 2.27
CA SER A 69 10.39 -2.70 0.84
C SER A 69 11.64 -1.91 0.42
N TYR A 70 12.05 -0.94 1.24
CA TYR A 70 13.29 -0.18 1.00
C TYR A 70 14.55 -1.05 1.06
N ILE A 71 14.64 -1.98 2.04
CA ILE A 71 15.76 -2.94 2.12
C ILE A 71 15.79 -3.85 0.88
N LEU A 72 14.65 -4.40 0.46
CA LEU A 72 14.60 -5.27 -0.71
C LEU A 72 14.98 -4.52 -1.98
N LEU A 73 14.52 -3.28 -2.11
CA LEU A 73 14.93 -2.39 -3.20
C LEU A 73 16.44 -2.11 -3.19
N SER A 74 17.05 -1.91 -2.02
CA SER A 74 18.47 -1.58 -1.94
C SER A 74 19.37 -2.75 -2.37
N LYS A 75 18.93 -4.00 -2.14
CA LYS A 75 19.60 -5.23 -2.59
C LYS A 75 19.63 -5.42 -4.12
N LEU A 76 18.68 -4.81 -4.86
CA LEU A 76 18.66 -4.93 -6.33
C LEU A 76 19.89 -4.24 -6.97
N PRO A 77 20.43 -4.77 -8.08
CA PRO A 77 21.57 -4.16 -8.77
C PRO A 77 21.24 -2.73 -9.26
N ASN A 78 22.23 -1.84 -9.19
CA ASN A 78 22.07 -0.40 -9.53
C ASN A 78 21.96 -0.11 -11.05
N SER A 79 21.96 -1.12 -11.92
CA SER A 79 22.16 -0.98 -13.35
C SER A 79 20.88 -0.85 -14.21
N GLY A 80 19.68 -0.79 -13.62
CA GLY A 80 18.41 -0.82 -14.38
C GLY A 80 17.52 0.43 -14.24
N SER A 81 16.81 0.77 -15.33
CA SER A 81 15.65 1.69 -15.32
C SER A 81 14.58 1.23 -14.32
N SER A 82 14.43 -0.09 -14.14
CA SER A 82 13.49 -0.70 -13.20
C SER A 82 13.68 -0.24 -11.75
N LYS A 83 14.92 -0.24 -11.22
CA LYS A 83 15.18 0.17 -9.82
C LYS A 83 14.73 1.61 -9.55
N LYS A 84 14.92 2.52 -10.52
CA LYS A 84 14.43 3.91 -10.42
C LYS A 84 12.91 3.97 -10.40
N GLN A 85 12.23 3.17 -11.22
CA GLN A 85 10.76 3.09 -11.25
C GLN A 85 10.21 2.54 -9.93
N LEU A 86 10.76 1.43 -9.42
CA LEU A 86 10.38 0.86 -8.13
C LEU A 86 10.61 1.84 -6.96
N LYS A 87 11.75 2.56 -6.97
CA LYS A 87 12.02 3.62 -5.99
C LYS A 87 10.96 4.72 -6.04
N SER A 88 10.57 5.17 -7.23
CA SER A 88 9.53 6.19 -7.39
C SER A 88 8.17 5.71 -6.86
N LEU A 89 7.80 4.45 -7.09
CA LEU A 89 6.59 3.85 -6.53
C LEU A 89 6.60 3.87 -5.00
N LEU A 90 7.69 3.41 -4.38
CA LEU A 90 7.79 3.39 -2.91
C LEU A 90 7.69 4.79 -2.32
N ILE A 91 8.38 5.77 -2.91
CA ILE A 91 8.33 7.17 -2.44
C ILE A 91 6.90 7.71 -2.53
N ARG A 92 6.23 7.51 -3.68
CA ARG A 92 4.84 7.96 -3.89
C ARG A 92 3.89 7.30 -2.89
N GLY A 93 4.00 5.99 -2.71
CA GLY A 93 3.19 5.24 -1.75
C GLY A 93 3.41 5.71 -0.31
N PHE A 94 4.68 5.88 0.10
CA PHE A 94 5.05 6.31 1.45
C PHE A 94 4.51 7.70 1.78
N PHE A 95 4.72 8.68 0.91
CA PHE A 95 4.20 10.03 1.13
C PHE A 95 2.67 10.09 1.08
N SER A 96 2.03 9.33 0.19
CA SER A 96 0.56 9.23 0.18
C SER A 96 0.03 8.66 1.51
N PHE A 97 0.65 7.59 2.01
CA PHE A 97 0.30 7.03 3.31
C PHE A 97 0.48 8.07 4.43
N LEU A 98 1.61 8.78 4.46
CA LEU A 98 1.89 9.78 5.51
C LEU A 98 0.87 10.92 5.50
N ILE A 99 0.53 11.45 4.31
CA ILE A 99 -0.47 12.50 4.16
C ILE A 99 -1.85 11.98 4.59
N GLY A 100 -2.22 10.76 4.19
CA GLY A 100 -3.45 10.13 4.63
C GLY A 100 -3.49 9.99 6.15
N PHE A 101 -2.42 9.46 6.75
CA PHE A 101 -2.35 9.21 8.19
C PHE A 101 -2.45 10.52 8.98
N ALA A 102 -1.81 11.58 8.50
CA ALA A 102 -1.95 12.91 9.06
C ALA A 102 -3.39 13.42 8.93
N ALA A 103 -4.03 13.27 7.76
CA ALA A 103 -5.42 13.68 7.54
C ALA A 103 -6.39 12.95 8.49
N TRP A 104 -6.20 11.66 8.72
CA TRP A 104 -7.00 10.90 9.68
C TRP A 104 -6.81 11.35 11.12
N ASN A 105 -5.56 11.58 11.56
CA ASN A 105 -5.30 12.11 12.90
C ASN A 105 -5.90 13.51 13.08
N LEU A 106 -5.80 14.36 12.06
CA LEU A 106 -6.42 15.69 12.06
C LEU A 106 -7.95 15.59 12.17
N ASP A 107 -8.58 14.65 11.44
CA ASP A 107 -10.02 14.41 11.52
C ASP A 107 -10.46 14.01 12.93
N ASN A 108 -9.69 13.13 13.58
CA ASN A 108 -9.95 12.70 14.96
C ASN A 108 -9.82 13.86 15.97
N ILE A 109 -8.81 14.72 15.82
CA ILE A 109 -8.57 15.85 16.74
C ILE A 109 -9.58 16.99 16.50
N CYS A 110 -9.84 17.36 15.24
CA CYS A 110 -10.66 18.50 14.85
C CYS A 110 -12.11 18.13 14.50
N CYS A 111 -12.59 16.96 14.90
CA CYS A 111 -13.87 16.38 14.50
C CYS A 111 -15.05 17.36 14.64
N LYS A 112 -15.16 18.06 15.77
CA LYS A 112 -16.27 19.02 16.02
C LYS A 112 -16.21 20.20 15.04
N ASN A 113 -15.05 20.83 14.88
CA ASN A 113 -14.86 21.99 14.02
C ASN A 113 -15.06 21.65 12.54
N LEU A 114 -14.50 20.52 12.08
CA LEU A 114 -14.66 20.04 10.70
C LEU A 114 -16.13 19.68 10.41
N ARG A 115 -16.85 19.11 11.37
CA ARG A 115 -18.28 18.82 11.22
C ARG A 115 -19.12 20.09 11.12
N THR A 116 -18.86 21.08 11.96
CA THR A 116 -19.56 22.38 11.89
C THR A 116 -19.27 23.08 10.56
N LEU A 117 -18.01 23.07 10.11
CA LEU A 117 -17.62 23.70 8.84
C LEU A 117 -18.27 23.01 7.62
N ARG A 118 -18.40 21.68 7.64
CA ARG A 118 -19.12 20.92 6.61
C ARG A 118 -20.60 21.31 6.52
N LEU A 119 -21.26 21.49 7.67
CA LEU A 119 -22.66 21.92 7.71
C LEU A 119 -22.86 23.35 7.19
N ILE A 120 -21.86 24.22 7.38
CA ILE A 120 -21.91 25.61 6.90
C ILE A 120 -21.69 25.68 5.38
N LEU A 121 -20.72 24.95 4.84
CA LEU A 121 -20.34 25.05 3.42
C LEU A 121 -21.23 24.24 2.49
N GLY A 122 -21.82 23.13 2.96
CA GLY A 122 -22.68 22.27 2.16
C GLY A 122 -22.00 21.66 0.92
N PRO A 123 -22.76 20.98 0.05
CA PRO A 123 -22.23 20.33 -1.15
C PRO A 123 -21.78 21.35 -2.22
N PRO A 124 -20.66 21.11 -2.95
CA PRO A 124 -19.78 19.93 -2.93
C PRO A 124 -18.57 20.05 -1.99
N PHE A 125 -18.43 21.17 -1.29
CA PHE A 125 -17.26 21.49 -0.46
C PHE A 125 -17.23 20.69 0.85
N ASP A 126 -18.37 20.18 1.29
CA ASP A 126 -18.50 19.25 2.41
C ASP A 126 -17.68 17.96 2.23
N ALA A 127 -17.65 17.42 1.01
CA ALA A 127 -16.89 16.23 0.64
C ALA A 127 -15.38 16.49 0.68
N LEU A 128 -14.93 17.68 0.26
CA LEU A 128 -13.52 18.08 0.33
C LEU A 128 -13.02 18.19 1.76
N LEU A 129 -13.90 18.55 2.70
CA LEU A 129 -13.59 18.65 4.12
C LEU A 129 -13.69 17.32 4.88
N GLN A 130 -14.17 16.25 4.23
CA GLN A 130 -14.19 14.92 4.80
C GLN A 130 -12.79 14.29 4.77
N MET A 131 -11.95 14.67 5.74
CA MET A 131 -10.57 14.17 5.85
C MET A 131 -10.50 12.64 6.00
N HIS A 132 -11.48 12.02 6.65
CA HIS A 132 -11.59 10.56 6.70
C HIS A 132 -11.80 9.93 5.31
N GLY A 133 -12.46 10.61 4.37
CA GLY A 133 -12.59 10.15 2.99
C GLY A 133 -11.26 10.21 2.24
N TRP A 134 -10.51 11.31 2.43
CA TRP A 134 -9.16 11.45 1.87
C TRP A 134 -8.18 10.42 2.43
N TRP A 135 -8.27 10.08 3.72
CA TRP A 135 -7.52 9.00 4.33
C TRP A 135 -7.68 7.69 3.55
N HIS A 136 -8.92 7.28 3.24
CA HIS A 136 -9.20 6.06 2.48
C HIS A 136 -8.63 6.10 1.06
N ILE A 137 -8.79 7.22 0.35
CA ILE A 137 -8.25 7.37 -1.01
C ILE A 137 -6.72 7.27 -0.99
N LEU A 138 -6.07 7.98 -0.07
CA LEU A 138 -4.60 8.05 0.01
C LEU A 138 -3.97 6.75 0.50
N THR A 139 -4.61 6.05 1.43
CA THR A 139 -4.15 4.74 1.90
C THR A 139 -4.41 3.63 0.88
N ALA A 140 -5.54 3.66 0.17
CA ALA A 140 -5.81 2.76 -0.95
C ALA A 140 -4.77 2.94 -2.07
N TYR A 141 -4.43 4.19 -2.40
CA TYR A 141 -3.37 4.47 -3.37
C TYR A 141 -1.98 3.99 -2.88
N ALA A 142 -1.66 4.17 -1.60
CA ALA A 142 -0.43 3.66 -1.00
C ALA A 142 -0.36 2.13 -1.07
N ALA A 143 -1.45 1.44 -0.72
CA ALA A 143 -1.56 -0.02 -0.80
C ALA A 143 -1.41 -0.52 -2.25
N HIS A 144 -2.01 0.17 -3.23
CA HIS A 144 -1.86 -0.16 -4.65
C HIS A 144 -0.42 0.04 -5.15
N CYS A 145 0.26 1.10 -4.71
CA CYS A 145 1.68 1.30 -4.98
C CYS A 145 2.53 0.16 -4.39
N LEU A 146 2.24 -0.27 -3.16
CA LEU A 146 2.96 -1.35 -2.49
C LEU A 146 2.71 -2.71 -3.18
N ALA A 147 1.47 -3.00 -3.58
CA ALA A 147 1.14 -4.19 -4.35
C ALA A 147 1.91 -4.24 -5.68
N THR A 148 1.87 -3.13 -6.43
CA THR A 148 2.60 -3.01 -7.70
C THR A 148 4.11 -3.17 -7.49
N PHE A 149 4.65 -2.60 -6.41
CA PHE A 149 6.05 -2.75 -6.04
C PHE A 149 6.40 -4.21 -5.76
N VAL A 150 5.64 -4.93 -4.93
CA VAL A 150 5.88 -6.34 -4.60
C VAL A 150 5.83 -7.22 -5.86
N THR A 151 4.84 -6.99 -6.73
CA THR A 151 4.74 -7.71 -8.01
C THR A 151 5.94 -7.44 -8.92
N ALA A 152 6.32 -6.18 -9.11
CA ALA A 152 7.47 -5.81 -9.94
C ALA A 152 8.80 -6.33 -9.35
N LEU A 153 8.94 -6.29 -8.03
CA LEU A 153 10.10 -6.84 -7.32
C LEU A 153 10.23 -8.35 -7.59
N ARG A 154 9.13 -9.11 -7.58
CA ARG A 154 9.15 -10.53 -7.94
C ARG A 154 9.54 -10.79 -9.39
N PHE A 155 9.15 -9.92 -10.33
CA PHE A 155 9.62 -10.03 -11.71
C PHE A 155 11.13 -9.82 -11.83
N GLU A 156 11.69 -8.83 -11.13
CA GLU A 156 13.14 -8.61 -11.09
C GLU A 156 13.88 -9.81 -10.49
N LEU A 157 13.38 -10.38 -9.40
CA LEU A 157 13.97 -11.56 -8.77
C LEU A 157 13.86 -12.82 -9.64
N SER A 158 12.84 -12.88 -10.51
CA SER A 158 12.64 -13.96 -11.48
C SER A 158 13.36 -13.69 -12.82
N ASN A 159 14.26 -12.69 -12.89
CA ASN A 159 14.96 -12.25 -14.10
C ASN A 159 14.05 -11.88 -15.29
N THR A 160 12.78 -11.52 -15.02
CA THR A 160 11.82 -11.09 -16.04
C THR A 160 11.90 -9.58 -16.22
N THR A 161 12.55 -9.13 -17.30
CA THR A 161 12.80 -7.69 -17.56
C THR A 161 11.86 -7.07 -18.60
N ASN A 162 10.97 -7.86 -19.20
CA ASN A 162 10.05 -7.42 -20.26
C ASN A 162 8.81 -6.67 -19.74
N TYR A 163 8.97 -5.87 -18.69
CA TYR A 163 7.89 -5.06 -18.12
C TYR A 163 8.33 -3.60 -17.95
N SER A 164 7.35 -2.71 -17.90
CA SER A 164 7.54 -1.29 -17.60
C SER A 164 6.41 -0.82 -16.71
N ILE A 165 6.71 0.04 -15.74
CA ILE A 165 5.69 0.67 -14.91
C ILE A 165 5.26 1.96 -15.61
N ARG A 166 4.02 2.01 -16.07
CA ARG A 166 3.39 3.20 -16.64
C ARG A 166 2.47 3.83 -15.59
N PHE A 167 2.35 5.15 -15.63
CA PHE A 167 1.42 5.88 -14.77
C PHE A 167 0.27 6.37 -15.63
N LEU A 168 -0.93 5.82 -15.40
CA LEU A 168 -2.16 6.31 -16.02
C LEU A 168 -2.65 7.54 -15.25
N PHE A 169 -3.19 8.53 -15.95
CA PHE A 169 -3.82 9.68 -15.30
C PHE A 169 -4.91 9.21 -14.32
N PRO A 170 -4.94 9.68 -13.05
CA PRO A 170 -4.20 10.81 -12.45
C PRO A 170 -2.85 10.48 -11.77
N GLY A 171 -2.31 9.28 -11.96
CA GLY A 171 -1.04 8.84 -11.38
C GLY A 171 -1.04 7.39 -10.92
N VAL A 172 -2.03 6.58 -11.35
CA VAL A 172 -2.17 5.18 -10.94
C VAL A 172 -1.10 4.33 -11.63
N PRO A 173 -0.24 3.63 -10.89
CA PRO A 173 0.75 2.76 -11.49
C PRO A 173 0.11 1.51 -12.09
N LEU A 174 0.55 1.16 -13.30
CA LEU A 174 0.15 -0.02 -14.05
C LEU A 174 1.40 -0.72 -14.59
N ILE A 175 1.47 -2.03 -14.41
CA ILE A 175 2.51 -2.86 -15.04
C ILE A 175 2.07 -3.14 -16.48
N SER A 176 2.90 -2.73 -17.44
CA SER A 176 2.71 -3.00 -18.86
C SER A 176 3.85 -3.90 -19.35
N PHE A 177 3.50 -5.01 -19.98
CA PHE A 177 4.47 -5.87 -20.65
C PHE A 177 4.78 -5.31 -22.04
N ASN A 178 6.06 -5.30 -22.41
CA ASN A 178 6.46 -4.95 -23.77
C ASN A 178 6.22 -6.17 -24.66
N THR A 179 5.06 -6.22 -25.31
CA THR A 179 4.78 -7.24 -26.34
C THR A 179 5.59 -6.91 -27.60
N SER A 180 6.80 -7.48 -27.74
CA SER A 180 7.47 -7.57 -29.03
C SER A 180 6.72 -8.57 -29.93
N ASN A 181 5.58 -8.15 -30.49
CA ASN A 181 4.99 -8.64 -31.76
C ASN A 181 3.56 -8.10 -31.95
N LYS A 182 3.43 -6.79 -32.23
CA LYS A 182 2.19 -6.24 -32.83
C LYS A 182 2.15 -6.32 -34.37
N ASN A 183 3.19 -6.89 -35.01
CA ASN A 183 3.31 -6.93 -36.47
C ASN A 183 2.95 -8.28 -37.13
N GLU A 184 2.65 -9.34 -36.39
CA GLU A 184 2.23 -10.63 -36.99
C GLU A 184 0.71 -10.82 -37.08
N ILE A 185 -0.09 -10.06 -36.34
CA ILE A 185 -1.56 -10.23 -36.34
C ILE A 185 -2.24 -9.51 -37.52
N LYS A 186 -1.51 -8.69 -38.29
CA LYS A 186 -2.04 -7.96 -39.46
C LYS A 186 -1.83 -8.67 -40.81
N LYS A 187 -1.41 -9.95 -40.84
CA LYS A 187 -1.21 -10.70 -42.09
C LYS A 187 -2.28 -11.74 -42.43
N PHE A 188 -3.39 -11.79 -41.68
CA PHE A 188 -4.47 -12.77 -41.90
C PHE A 188 -5.87 -12.15 -41.98
N TYR A 189 -5.99 -10.90 -42.42
CA TYR A 189 -7.25 -10.33 -42.90
C TYR A 189 -7.05 -9.68 -44.25
#